data_AF-A0A4Q5TNE9-F1
#
_entry.id   AF-A0A4Q5TNE9-F1
#
_cell.length_a   1.000
_cell.length_b   1.000
_cell.length_c   1.000
_cell.angle_alpha   90.00
_cell.angle_beta   90.00
_cell.angle_gamma   90.00
#
_symmetry.space_group_name_H-M   'P 1'
#
loop_
_entity.id
_entity.type
_entity.pdbx_description
1 polymer ?
#
loop_
_entity_poly.entity_id
_entity_poly.type
_entity_poly.pdbx_seq_one_letter_code
_entity_poly.pdbx_strand_id
1 'polypeptide(L)'
;MKEPWGIDTPWKNSVAFFTYLRGCLRKAWSTNPIKHNLIKKKRKQIPNPNPKGKKETVFGFTCEMCNTDHVIANGQVDHKVAAGSLRKTSDIQGFVERLLYVTEDDLRLICKGCNSALAYADKQGITYEAAVKEKMLISICKAKKDIQFLRDRGITPASNAAKRKAQVREVLENDLTNPESPD
;
A
#
# COMPACT_ATOMS: atom_id res chain seq x y z
N MET A 1 13.20 -9.48 -33.66
CA MET A 1 12.28 -8.33 -33.86
C MET A 1 13.10 -7.06 -33.81
N LYS A 2 12.73 -6.02 -34.57
CA LYS A 2 13.32 -4.68 -34.41
C LYS A 2 12.79 -4.05 -33.13
N GLU A 3 13.62 -3.24 -32.48
CA GLU A 3 13.21 -2.55 -31.27
C GLU A 3 12.25 -1.40 -31.58
N PRO A 4 11.22 -1.16 -30.75
CA PRO A 4 10.23 -0.12 -30.98
C PRO A 4 10.72 1.28 -30.56
N TRP A 5 11.94 1.44 -30.06
CA TRP A 5 12.53 2.72 -29.63
C TRP A 5 13.74 3.10 -30.48
N GLY A 6 14.12 4.38 -30.47
CA GLY A 6 15.26 4.91 -31.21
C GLY A 6 14.88 6.07 -32.14
N ILE A 7 15.76 6.37 -33.10
CA ILE A 7 15.54 7.38 -34.14
C ILE A 7 14.25 7.06 -34.91
N ASP A 8 13.47 8.10 -35.21
CA ASP A 8 12.18 8.02 -35.91
C ASP A 8 11.06 7.24 -35.18
N THR A 9 11.20 7.03 -33.86
CA THR A 9 10.14 6.45 -33.02
C THR A 9 9.61 7.46 -31.99
N PRO A 10 8.38 7.29 -31.47
CA PRO A 10 7.87 8.11 -30.37
C PRO A 10 8.64 7.96 -29.05
N TRP A 11 9.50 6.93 -28.92
CA TRP A 11 10.20 6.61 -27.69
C TRP A 11 11.71 6.75 -27.86
N LYS A 12 12.28 7.76 -27.19
CA LYS A 12 13.72 8.05 -27.21
C LYS A 12 14.63 6.87 -26.81
N ASN A 13 14.14 5.98 -25.95
CA ASN A 13 14.87 4.83 -25.44
C ASN A 13 13.90 3.78 -24.88
N SER A 14 14.44 2.61 -24.53
CA SER A 14 13.68 1.49 -23.95
C SER A 14 12.90 1.89 -22.69
N VAL A 15 13.49 2.73 -21.82
CA VAL A 15 12.83 3.20 -20.58
C VAL A 15 11.54 3.95 -20.89
N ALA A 16 11.55 4.84 -21.88
CA ALA A 16 10.35 5.56 -22.31
C ALA A 16 9.27 4.60 -22.85
N PHE A 17 9.67 3.63 -23.67
CA PHE A 17 8.75 2.61 -24.20
C PHE A 17 8.11 1.77 -23.08
N PHE A 18 8.91 1.19 -22.17
CA PHE A 18 8.38 0.34 -21.10
C PHE A 18 7.57 1.12 -20.05
N THR A 19 7.85 2.42 -19.86
CA THR A 19 7.00 3.30 -19.05
C THR A 19 5.62 3.47 -19.67
N TYR A 20 5.56 3.73 -20.99
CA TYR A 20 4.32 3.78 -21.75
C TYR A 20 3.55 2.46 -21.67
N LEU A 21 4.21 1.34 -21.98
CA LEU A 21 3.59 0.01 -21.98
C LEU A 21 3.02 -0.34 -20.59
N ARG A 22 3.77 -0.06 -19.53
CA ARG A 22 3.29 -0.23 -18.14
C ARG A 22 2.03 0.59 -17.89
N GLY A 23 1.96 1.81 -18.39
CA GLY A 23 0.77 2.66 -18.31
C GLY A 23 -0.46 2.02 -18.94
N CYS A 24 -0.32 1.52 -20.18
CA CYS A 24 -1.39 0.80 -20.88
C CYS A 24 -1.88 -0.42 -20.11
N LEU A 25 -0.95 -1.25 -19.62
CA LEU A 25 -1.31 -2.45 -18.85
C LEU A 25 -1.98 -2.12 -17.51
N ARG A 26 -1.54 -1.05 -16.82
CA ARG A 26 -2.22 -0.58 -15.59
C ARG A 26 -3.60 0.00 -15.86
N LYS A 27 -3.82 0.60 -17.03
CA LYS A 27 -5.16 1.01 -17.46
C LYS A 27 -6.07 -0.22 -17.62
N ALA A 28 -5.58 -1.30 -18.25
CA ALA A 28 -6.33 -2.55 -18.34
C ALA A 28 -6.68 -3.14 -16.95
N TRP A 29 -5.73 -3.08 -15.99
CA TRP A 29 -5.99 -3.48 -14.60
C TRP A 29 -7.08 -2.63 -13.93
N SER A 30 -7.17 -1.33 -14.25
CA SER A 30 -8.14 -0.42 -13.63
C SER A 30 -9.59 -0.86 -13.87
N THR A 31 -9.85 -1.48 -15.03
CA THR A 31 -11.15 -1.96 -15.51
C THR A 31 -11.28 -3.49 -15.48
N ASN A 32 -10.38 -4.21 -14.82
CA ASN A 32 -10.37 -5.67 -14.84
C ASN A 32 -11.64 -6.25 -14.13
N PRO A 33 -12.40 -7.17 -14.75
CA PRO A 33 -13.62 -7.73 -14.15
C PRO A 33 -13.39 -8.50 -12.85
N ILE A 34 -12.31 -9.27 -12.72
CA ILE A 34 -11.97 -10.05 -11.52
C ILE A 34 -11.75 -9.12 -10.33
N LYS A 35 -11.05 -8.01 -10.54
CA LYS A 35 -10.89 -6.93 -9.56
C LYS A 35 -12.25 -6.41 -9.08
N HIS A 36 -13.16 -6.13 -10.01
CA HIS A 36 -14.49 -5.61 -9.66
C HIS A 36 -15.36 -6.65 -8.95
N ASN A 37 -15.26 -7.92 -9.33
CA ASN A 37 -15.97 -9.02 -8.67
C ASN A 37 -15.52 -9.19 -7.23
N LEU A 38 -14.21 -9.14 -6.96
CA LEU A 38 -13.66 -9.18 -5.61
C LEU A 38 -14.23 -8.07 -4.72
N ILE A 39 -14.29 -6.82 -5.22
CA ILE A 39 -14.86 -5.68 -4.49
C ILE A 39 -16.35 -5.93 -4.19
N LYS A 40 -17.11 -6.41 -5.16
CA LYS A 40 -18.55 -6.71 -4.99
C LYS A 40 -18.78 -7.82 -3.96
N LYS A 41 -17.90 -8.83 -3.91
CA LYS A 41 -17.97 -9.97 -3.00
C LYS A 41 -17.54 -9.62 -1.58
N LYS A 42 -16.49 -8.81 -1.42
CA LYS A 42 -15.92 -8.46 -0.10
C LYS A 42 -16.52 -7.20 0.53
N ARG A 43 -17.32 -6.41 -0.19
CA ARG A 43 -18.02 -5.26 0.41
C ARG A 43 -19.12 -5.72 1.37
N LYS A 44 -19.29 -5.00 2.47
CA LYS A 44 -20.36 -5.20 3.47
C LYS A 44 -20.89 -3.84 3.94
N GLN A 45 -22.04 -3.81 4.63
CA GLN A 45 -22.47 -2.60 5.33
C GLN A 45 -21.69 -2.46 6.64
N ILE A 46 -21.21 -1.26 6.93
CA ILE A 46 -20.55 -0.90 8.20
C ILE A 46 -21.22 0.36 8.77
N PRO A 47 -21.12 0.61 10.08
CA PRO A 47 -21.55 1.87 10.67
C PRO A 47 -20.91 3.05 9.94
N ASN A 48 -21.70 4.08 9.65
CA ASN A 48 -21.20 5.24 8.94
C ASN A 48 -20.22 6.02 9.82
N PRO A 49 -18.93 6.12 9.45
CA PRO A 49 -17.96 6.84 10.27
C PRO A 49 -18.14 8.36 10.21
N ASN A 50 -18.98 8.87 9.30
CA ASN A 50 -19.34 10.27 9.25
C ASN A 50 -20.54 10.54 10.18
N PRO A 51 -20.36 11.20 11.34
CA PRO A 51 -21.45 11.48 12.27
C PRO A 51 -22.51 12.44 11.70
N LYS A 52 -22.16 13.19 10.65
CA LYS A 52 -23.10 14.07 9.91
C LYS A 52 -23.75 13.35 8.72
N GLY A 53 -23.51 12.05 8.56
CA GLY A 53 -24.04 11.26 7.47
C GLY A 53 -25.56 11.06 7.61
N LYS A 54 -26.28 11.15 6.49
CA LYS A 54 -27.74 10.94 6.46
C LYS A 54 -28.17 9.48 6.65
N LYS A 55 -27.24 8.54 6.50
CA LYS A 55 -27.49 7.09 6.59
C LYS A 55 -26.69 6.52 7.75
N GLU A 56 -27.32 5.62 8.49
CA GLU A 56 -26.69 4.90 9.61
C GLU A 56 -25.53 4.01 9.16
N THR A 57 -25.63 3.45 7.94
CA THR A 57 -24.62 2.56 7.37
C THR A 57 -24.15 2.99 5.98
N VAL A 58 -22.94 2.56 5.63
CA VAL A 58 -22.32 2.74 4.31
C VAL A 58 -21.61 1.47 3.88
N PHE A 59 -21.35 1.34 2.57
CA PHE A 59 -20.51 0.25 2.07
C PHE A 59 -19.07 0.41 2.59
N GLY A 60 -18.59 -0.64 3.24
CA GLY A 60 -17.23 -0.83 3.70
C GLY A 60 -16.72 -2.23 3.37
N PHE A 61 -15.59 -2.58 3.97
CA PHE A 61 -14.94 -3.89 3.87
C PHE A 61 -13.99 -4.07 5.05
N THR A 62 -13.65 -5.32 5.37
CA THR A 62 -12.59 -5.66 6.33
C THR A 62 -11.27 -5.79 5.57
N CYS A 63 -10.26 -5.02 5.96
CA CYS A 63 -8.93 -5.12 5.35
C CYS A 63 -8.28 -6.47 5.68
N GLU A 64 -7.82 -7.20 4.68
CA GLU A 64 -7.19 -8.53 4.88
C GLU A 64 -5.82 -8.51 5.54
N MET A 65 -5.22 -7.32 5.73
CA MET A 65 -3.90 -7.18 6.37
C MET A 65 -4.00 -6.72 7.83
N CYS A 66 -4.86 -5.74 8.12
CA CYS A 66 -5.00 -5.19 9.47
C CYS A 66 -6.29 -5.60 10.18
N ASN A 67 -7.17 -6.37 9.52
CA ASN A 67 -8.44 -6.87 10.03
C ASN A 67 -9.40 -5.79 10.56
N THR A 68 -9.20 -4.53 10.12
CA THR A 68 -10.06 -3.40 10.49
C THR A 68 -11.04 -3.06 9.38
N ASP A 69 -12.23 -2.58 9.75
CA ASP A 69 -13.23 -2.11 8.81
C ASP A 69 -12.91 -0.72 8.28
N HIS A 70 -13.08 -0.55 6.96
CA HIS A 70 -12.90 0.73 6.28
C HIS A 70 -14.02 0.97 5.28
N VAL A 71 -14.36 2.24 5.05
CA VAL A 71 -15.27 2.63 3.96
C VAL A 71 -14.71 2.18 2.61
N ILE A 72 -15.58 1.76 1.70
CA ILE A 72 -15.16 1.14 0.43
C ILE A 72 -14.31 2.07 -0.45
N ALA A 73 -14.53 3.39 -0.34
CA ALA A 73 -13.74 4.42 -1.02
C ALA A 73 -12.25 4.47 -0.58
N ASN A 74 -11.93 3.85 0.56
CA ASN A 74 -10.57 3.68 1.07
C ASN A 74 -9.98 2.29 0.78
N GLY A 75 -10.72 1.43 0.09
CA GLY A 75 -10.25 0.13 -0.37
C GLY A 75 -9.36 0.22 -1.59
N GLN A 76 -8.42 -0.70 -1.68
CA GLN A 76 -7.57 -0.97 -2.83
C GLN A 76 -7.53 -2.48 -3.05
N VAL A 77 -7.66 -2.92 -4.30
CA VAL A 77 -7.41 -4.32 -4.66
C VAL A 77 -5.94 -4.45 -5.00
N ASP A 78 -5.26 -5.27 -4.22
CA ASP A 78 -3.84 -5.52 -4.29
C ASP A 78 -3.58 -6.96 -4.74
N HIS A 79 -2.50 -7.15 -5.50
CA HIS A 79 -2.02 -8.47 -5.88
C HIS A 79 -1.22 -9.06 -4.71
N LYS A 80 -1.56 -10.29 -4.28
CA LYS A 80 -0.80 -10.98 -3.22
C LYS A 80 0.66 -11.16 -3.61
N VAL A 81 0.90 -11.47 -4.89
CA VAL A 81 2.22 -11.44 -5.53
C VAL A 81 2.28 -10.20 -6.43
N ALA A 82 3.18 -9.27 -6.12
CA ALA A 82 3.28 -8.03 -6.89
C ALA A 82 3.61 -8.28 -8.37
N ALA A 83 3.00 -7.50 -9.28
CA ALA A 83 3.28 -7.58 -10.71
C ALA A 83 4.78 -7.39 -11.05
N GLY A 84 5.48 -6.60 -10.24
CA GLY A 84 6.92 -6.39 -10.34
C GLY A 84 7.33 -5.28 -11.31
N SER A 85 8.56 -5.35 -11.79
CA SER A 85 9.14 -4.41 -12.75
C SER A 85 8.83 -4.82 -14.19
N LEU A 86 8.73 -3.82 -15.07
CA LEU A 86 8.64 -3.99 -16.52
C LEU A 86 9.68 -3.05 -17.13
N ARG A 87 10.89 -3.57 -17.37
CA ARG A 87 12.06 -2.78 -17.80
C ARG A 87 12.69 -3.28 -19.09
N LYS A 88 12.42 -4.52 -19.47
CA LYS A 88 12.93 -5.18 -20.68
C LYS A 88 11.90 -6.16 -21.23
N THR A 89 12.10 -6.60 -22.46
CA THR A 89 11.18 -7.48 -23.19
C THR A 89 10.89 -8.78 -22.45
N SER A 90 11.91 -9.38 -21.82
CA SER A 90 11.73 -10.62 -21.04
C SER A 90 10.92 -10.45 -19.76
N ASP A 91 10.66 -9.23 -19.30
CA ASP A 91 9.77 -8.98 -18.16
C ASP A 91 8.28 -9.03 -18.55
N ILE A 92 7.96 -8.87 -19.85
CA ILE A 92 6.58 -8.67 -20.34
C ILE A 92 5.66 -9.81 -19.89
N GLN A 93 6.05 -11.06 -20.16
CA GLN A 93 5.21 -12.22 -19.87
C GLN A 93 4.87 -12.29 -18.37
N GLY A 94 5.89 -12.36 -17.51
CA GLY A 94 5.66 -12.47 -16.07
C GLY A 94 4.93 -11.24 -15.50
N PHE A 95 5.15 -10.05 -16.04
CA PHE A 95 4.43 -8.85 -15.61
C PHE A 95 2.94 -8.92 -15.99
N VAL A 96 2.61 -9.35 -17.22
CA VAL A 96 1.23 -9.51 -17.68
C VAL A 96 0.52 -10.62 -16.91
N GLU A 97 1.18 -11.76 -16.71
CA GLU A 97 0.62 -12.89 -15.97
C GLU A 97 0.24 -12.46 -14.55
N ARG A 98 1.17 -11.85 -13.81
CA ARG A 98 0.92 -11.39 -12.44
C ARG A 98 -0.05 -10.21 -12.34
N LEU A 99 -0.17 -9.37 -13.38
CA LEU A 99 -1.06 -8.20 -13.33
C LEU A 99 -2.48 -8.51 -13.79
N LEU A 100 -2.63 -9.26 -14.87
CA LEU A 100 -3.88 -9.42 -15.63
C LEU A 100 -4.39 -10.85 -15.68
N TYR A 101 -3.51 -11.86 -15.64
CA TYR A 101 -3.89 -13.28 -15.65
C TYR A 101 -4.01 -13.82 -14.22
N VAL A 102 -5.03 -13.32 -13.52
CA VAL A 102 -5.23 -13.53 -12.08
C VAL A 102 -6.66 -13.96 -11.80
N THR A 103 -6.82 -14.73 -10.74
CA THR A 103 -8.10 -15.10 -10.13
C THR A 103 -8.38 -14.25 -8.90
N GLU A 104 -9.54 -14.41 -8.27
CA GLU A 104 -9.83 -13.74 -6.99
C GLU A 104 -8.86 -14.18 -5.87
N ASP A 105 -8.34 -15.41 -5.95
CA ASP A 105 -7.45 -15.97 -4.92
C ASP A 105 -6.05 -15.35 -4.96
N ASP A 106 -5.66 -14.76 -6.09
CA ASP A 106 -4.40 -14.02 -6.26
C ASP A 106 -4.47 -12.59 -5.72
N LEU A 107 -5.66 -12.15 -5.28
CA LEU A 107 -5.96 -10.78 -4.92
C LEU A 107 -6.38 -10.63 -3.45
N ARG A 108 -6.20 -9.44 -2.91
CA ARG A 108 -6.68 -9.05 -1.59
C ARG A 108 -7.27 -7.63 -1.62
N LEU A 109 -8.33 -7.41 -0.86
CA LEU A 109 -8.94 -6.11 -0.63
C LEU A 109 -8.41 -5.52 0.68
N ILE A 110 -7.66 -4.44 0.56
CA ILE A 110 -6.91 -3.85 1.67
C ILE A 110 -7.10 -2.34 1.73
N CYS A 111 -6.80 -1.73 2.87
CA CYS A 111 -6.86 -0.28 3.00
C CYS A 111 -5.62 0.39 2.36
N LYS A 112 -5.74 1.69 2.05
CA LYS A 112 -4.63 2.50 1.48
C LYS A 112 -3.34 2.44 2.32
N GLY A 113 -3.47 2.38 3.66
CA GLY A 113 -2.33 2.28 4.56
C GLY A 113 -1.57 0.96 4.37
N CYS A 114 -2.28 -0.15 4.41
CA CYS A 114 -1.72 -1.50 4.21
C CYS A 114 -1.12 -1.66 2.80
N ASN A 115 -1.81 -1.17 1.76
CA ASN A 115 -1.29 -1.20 0.39
C ASN A 115 0.04 -0.43 0.27
N SER A 116 0.12 0.75 0.89
CA SER A 116 1.35 1.52 0.89
C SER A 116 2.47 0.88 1.69
N ALA A 117 2.16 0.12 2.75
CA ALA A 117 3.14 -0.61 3.54
C ALA A 117 3.68 -1.83 2.78
N LEU A 118 2.81 -2.62 2.14
CA LEU A 118 3.21 -3.73 1.27
C LEU A 118 4.14 -3.28 0.13
N ALA A 119 3.77 -2.21 -0.57
CA ALA A 119 4.63 -1.67 -1.63
C ALA A 119 5.99 -1.16 -1.12
N TYR A 120 6.05 -0.71 0.14
CA TYR A 120 7.30 -0.31 0.78
C TYR A 120 8.13 -1.53 1.20
N ALA A 121 7.48 -2.54 1.77
CA ALA A 121 8.07 -3.83 2.14
C ALA A 121 8.79 -4.46 0.93
N ASP A 122 8.08 -4.59 -0.19
CA ASP A 122 8.62 -5.14 -1.44
C ASP A 122 9.83 -4.33 -1.95
N LYS A 123 9.74 -3.00 -1.88
CA LYS A 123 10.81 -2.11 -2.36
C LYS A 123 12.07 -2.21 -1.50
N GLN A 124 11.92 -2.36 -0.19
CA GLN A 124 13.04 -2.39 0.76
C GLN A 124 13.53 -3.81 1.09
N GLY A 125 12.80 -4.85 0.69
CA GLY A 125 13.11 -6.22 1.07
C GLY A 125 12.91 -6.48 2.57
N ILE A 126 11.91 -5.85 3.19
CA ILE A 126 11.58 -6.00 4.62
C ILE A 126 10.20 -6.64 4.79
N THR A 127 9.87 -7.06 6.01
CA THR A 127 8.53 -7.60 6.30
C THR A 127 7.45 -6.52 6.26
N TYR A 128 6.19 -6.96 6.13
CA TYR A 128 5.04 -6.06 6.18
C TYR A 128 4.97 -5.31 7.51
N GLU A 129 5.24 -5.98 8.62
CA GLU A 129 5.21 -5.42 9.98
C GLU A 129 6.27 -4.32 10.14
N ALA A 130 7.49 -4.58 9.65
CA ALA A 130 8.56 -3.58 9.63
C ALA A 130 8.20 -2.37 8.76
N ALA A 131 7.56 -2.61 7.60
CA ALA A 131 7.11 -1.56 6.73
C ALA A 131 5.98 -0.71 7.35
N VAL A 132 5.04 -1.31 8.08
CA VAL A 132 4.00 -0.57 8.81
C VAL A 132 4.65 0.38 9.83
N LYS A 133 5.63 -0.10 10.61
CA LYS A 133 6.37 0.73 11.58
C LYS A 133 7.08 1.90 10.91
N GLU A 134 7.83 1.65 9.83
CA GLU A 134 8.55 2.72 9.15
C GLU A 134 7.59 3.72 8.47
N LYS A 135 6.44 3.25 7.95
CA LYS A 135 5.41 4.15 7.40
C LYS A 135 4.75 4.99 8.48
N MET A 136 4.54 4.43 9.68
CA MET A 136 4.05 5.18 10.84
C MET A 136 5.07 6.23 11.30
N LEU A 137 6.35 5.87 11.40
CA LEU A 137 7.45 6.78 11.69
C LEU A 137 7.48 7.96 10.70
N ILE A 138 7.47 7.66 9.38
CA ILE A 138 7.45 8.68 8.33
C ILE A 138 6.25 9.61 8.48
N SER A 139 5.07 9.06 8.79
CA SER A 139 3.84 9.84 9.00
C SER A 139 3.95 10.78 10.20
N ILE A 140 4.42 10.28 11.34
CA ILE A 140 4.62 11.06 12.58
C ILE A 140 5.60 12.22 12.34
N CYS A 141 6.76 11.92 11.74
CA CYS A 141 7.78 12.93 11.46
C CYS A 141 7.28 13.97 10.45
N LYS A 142 6.59 13.55 9.38
CA LYS A 142 6.04 14.47 8.38
C LYS A 142 4.96 15.38 8.97
N ALA A 143 4.17 14.86 9.91
CA ALA A 143 3.16 15.63 10.63
C ALA A 143 3.75 16.50 11.76
N LYS A 144 5.07 16.46 12.00
CA LYS A 144 5.74 17.14 13.13
C LYS A 144 5.13 16.78 14.50
N LYS A 145 4.65 15.53 14.63
CA LYS A 145 4.05 15.00 15.86
C LYS A 145 5.02 14.16 16.69
N ASP A 146 6.29 14.10 16.30
CA ASP A 146 7.35 13.36 16.97
C ASP A 146 7.53 13.75 18.44
N ILE A 147 7.47 15.05 18.75
CA ILE A 147 7.56 15.52 20.16
C ILE A 147 6.35 15.07 20.97
N GLN A 148 5.14 15.24 20.45
CA GLN A 148 3.91 14.86 21.15
C GLN A 148 3.86 13.35 21.37
N PHE A 149 4.17 12.57 20.33
CA PHE A 149 4.20 11.11 20.39
C PHE A 149 5.12 10.57 21.50
N LEU A 150 6.29 11.18 21.67
CA LEU A 150 7.24 10.81 22.74
C LEU A 150 6.71 11.22 24.12
N ARG A 151 6.18 12.43 24.26
CA ARG A 151 5.63 12.93 25.54
C ARG A 151 4.42 12.13 26.01
N ASP A 152 3.53 11.74 25.11
CA ASP A 152 2.36 10.91 25.41
C ASP A 152 2.74 9.54 25.99
N ARG A 153 3.98 9.10 25.76
CA ARG A 153 4.56 7.85 26.28
C ARG A 153 5.56 8.09 27.43
N GLY A 154 5.58 9.29 28.00
CA GLY A 154 6.48 9.65 29.11
C GLY A 154 7.96 9.78 28.73
N ILE A 155 8.29 9.83 27.44
CA ILE A 155 9.68 9.91 26.97
C ILE A 155 10.05 11.37 26.76
N THR A 156 11.18 11.78 27.35
CA THR A 156 11.73 13.13 27.13
C THR A 156 12.26 13.25 25.69
N PRO A 157 11.71 14.16 24.86
CA PRO A 157 12.13 14.29 23.47
C PRO A 157 13.55 14.85 23.36
N ALA A 158 14.39 14.25 22.52
CA ALA A 158 15.71 14.76 22.24
C ALA A 158 15.67 16.14 21.54
N SER A 159 16.72 16.93 21.75
CA SER A 159 16.81 18.29 21.22
C SER A 159 16.82 18.36 19.69
N ASN A 160 17.33 17.34 19.00
CA ASN A 160 17.42 17.32 17.54
C ASN A 160 16.49 16.31 16.88
N ALA A 161 16.04 16.64 15.66
CA ALA A 161 15.06 15.85 14.92
C ALA A 161 15.56 14.44 14.54
N ALA A 162 16.85 14.27 14.26
CA ALA A 162 17.42 12.96 13.92
C ALA A 162 17.38 12.00 15.12
N LYS A 163 17.74 12.49 16.31
CA LYS A 163 17.66 11.74 17.57
C LYS A 163 16.21 11.46 17.94
N ARG A 164 15.28 12.42 17.78
CA ARG A 164 13.85 12.14 17.98
C ARG A 164 13.31 11.08 17.03
N LYS A 165 13.72 11.10 15.76
CA LYS A 165 13.37 10.04 14.80
C LYS A 165 13.86 8.66 15.26
N ALA A 166 15.06 8.58 15.82
CA ALA A 166 15.58 7.34 16.41
C ALA A 166 14.76 6.90 17.64
N GLN A 167 14.45 7.82 18.56
CA GLN A 167 13.59 7.53 19.72
C GLN A 167 12.21 7.01 19.29
N VAL A 168 11.56 7.65 18.31
CA VAL A 168 10.26 7.20 17.80
C VAL A 168 10.37 5.81 17.17
N ARG A 169 11.46 5.52 16.45
CA ARG A 169 11.67 4.17 15.88
C ARG A 169 11.79 3.12 16.98
N GLU A 170 12.61 3.36 17.99
CA GLU A 170 12.82 2.44 19.11
C GLU A 170 11.50 2.14 19.84
N VAL A 171 10.68 3.16 20.09
CA VAL A 171 9.34 2.99 20.65
C VAL A 171 8.46 2.10 19.78
N LEU A 172 8.40 2.36 18.47
CA LEU A 172 7.59 1.56 17.53
C LEU A 172 8.11 0.13 17.38
N GLU A 173 9.39 -0.12 17.63
CA GLU A 173 9.98 -1.45 17.65
C GLU A 173 9.52 -2.23 18.89
N ASN A 174 9.54 -1.60 20.06
CA ASN A 174 9.21 -2.18 21.37
C ASN A 174 7.71 -2.35 21.63
N ASP A 175 6.83 -1.52 21.05
CA ASP A 175 5.36 -1.62 21.17
C ASP A 175 4.79 -2.96 20.65
N LEU A 176 5.60 -3.83 20.01
CA LEU A 176 5.19 -5.16 19.51
C LEU A 176 5.97 -6.35 20.11
N THR A 177 6.91 -6.12 21.03
CA THR A 177 7.57 -7.19 21.80
C THR A 177 6.87 -7.49 23.13
N ASN A 178 5.92 -6.65 23.57
CA ASN A 178 5.05 -6.90 24.70
C ASN A 178 3.59 -7.00 24.23
N PRO A 179 3.03 -8.21 24.04
CA PRO A 179 1.60 -8.38 23.82
C PRO A 179 0.75 -8.13 25.08
N GLU A 180 1.36 -7.78 26.22
CA GLU A 180 0.63 -7.49 27.45
C GLU A 180 0.53 -5.98 27.68
N SER A 181 -0.66 -5.44 27.45
CA SER A 181 -1.22 -4.41 28.32
C SER A 181 -2.73 -4.63 28.44
N PRO A 182 -3.29 -4.51 29.65
CA PRO A 182 -4.55 -5.12 30.03
C PRO A 182 -5.74 -4.29 29.54
N ASP A 183 -6.85 -4.99 29.29
CA ASP A 183 -8.19 -4.41 29.26
C ASP A 183 -8.51 -3.63 30.56
#